data_AF-A0A0A1PU23-F1
#
_entry.id   AF-A0A0A1PU23-F1
#
_cell.length_a   1.000
_cell.length_b   1.000
_cell.length_c   1.000
_cell.angle_alpha   90.00
_cell.angle_beta   90.00
_cell.angle_gamma   90.00
#
_symmetry.space_group_name_H-M   'P 1'
#
loop_
_entity.id
_entity.type
_entity.pdbx_description
1 polymer ?
#
loop_
_entity_poly.entity_id
_entity_poly.type
_entity_poly.pdbx_seq_one_letter_code
_entity_poly.pdbx_strand_id
1 'polypeptide(L)'
;MTGNLPRSLRAMPLAAMLVLTGGAAGATTLPLEPGLYLPANVRCGNASAETEVFNIDSRGVSTSRMTCTVAPQAGRPNSFEATCREGDEADIATTNAPVIKRVIRVLSPRTMTLDGENYRFCQALDD
;
A
#
# COMPACT_ATOMS: atom_id res chain seq x y z
N MET A 1 54.94 -26.76 45.09
CA MET A 1 55.52 -25.41 44.98
C MET A 1 55.38 -25.03 43.51
N THR A 2 54.38 -24.19 43.17
CA THR A 2 54.57 -22.80 42.69
C THR A 2 55.41 -22.75 41.40
N GLY A 3 54.98 -22.25 40.24
CA GLY A 3 53.87 -21.42 39.80
C GLY A 3 54.21 -20.87 38.40
N ASN A 4 53.32 -20.02 37.86
CA ASN A 4 53.48 -19.10 36.71
C ASN A 4 52.95 -19.52 35.32
N LEU A 5 51.70 -19.10 35.07
CA LEU A 5 51.21 -18.47 33.81
C LEU A 5 52.04 -17.18 33.48
N PRO A 6 51.86 -16.46 32.35
CA PRO A 6 50.95 -16.63 31.19
C PRO A 6 51.65 -16.42 29.81
N ARG A 7 51.01 -16.79 28.70
CA ARG A 7 51.26 -16.11 27.42
C ARG A 7 49.96 -15.91 26.67
N SER A 8 49.54 -14.64 26.65
CA SER A 8 48.47 -14.07 25.85
C SER A 8 48.44 -14.63 24.43
N LEU A 9 47.39 -15.36 24.09
CA LEU A 9 46.91 -15.41 22.72
C LEU A 9 45.78 -14.38 22.58
N ARG A 10 46.14 -13.22 22.02
CA ARG A 10 45.19 -12.35 21.34
C ARG A 10 44.76 -13.10 20.08
N ALA A 11 43.52 -13.56 20.02
CA ALA A 11 42.90 -14.02 18.79
C ALA A 11 41.69 -13.12 18.48
N MET A 12 41.75 -12.59 17.27
CA MET A 12 40.90 -11.60 16.61
C MET A 12 39.39 -11.72 16.89
N PRO A 13 38.67 -10.59 17.04
CA PRO A 13 37.22 -10.60 16.89
C PRO A 13 36.90 -10.89 15.43
N LEU A 14 36.38 -12.09 15.15
CA LEU A 14 35.78 -12.40 13.87
C LEU A 14 34.52 -11.54 13.74
N ALA A 15 34.59 -10.55 12.85
CA ALA A 15 33.45 -9.73 12.47
C ALA A 15 32.39 -10.63 11.82
N ALA A 16 31.34 -10.96 12.56
CA ALA A 16 30.12 -11.53 12.01
C ALA A 16 29.31 -10.40 11.35
N MET A 17 29.63 -10.12 10.09
CA MET A 17 28.67 -9.56 9.13
C MET A 17 27.52 -10.57 8.92
N LEU A 18 26.39 -10.07 8.41
CA LEU A 18 25.13 -10.73 8.04
C LEU A 18 24.09 -10.70 9.19
N VAL A 19 22.92 -10.07 9.06
CA VAL A 19 22.09 -9.85 7.87
C VAL A 19 21.34 -8.52 8.04
N LEU A 20 21.62 -7.51 7.21
CA LEU A 20 20.61 -6.49 6.93
C LEU A 20 19.56 -7.16 6.04
N THR A 21 18.51 -7.71 6.63
CA THR A 21 17.24 -7.85 5.91
C THR A 21 16.65 -6.46 5.82
N GLY A 22 17.20 -5.65 4.92
CA GLY A 22 16.47 -4.54 4.35
C GLY A 22 15.26 -5.17 3.67
N GLY A 23 14.14 -5.24 4.39
CA GLY A 23 12.85 -5.44 3.78
C GLY A 23 12.71 -4.29 2.81
N ALA A 24 13.01 -4.56 1.53
CA ALA A 24 12.57 -3.72 0.47
C ALA A 24 11.06 -3.65 0.64
N ALA A 25 10.57 -2.54 1.20
CA ALA A 25 9.20 -2.11 1.01
C ALA A 25 9.09 -1.81 -0.48
N GLY A 26 9.04 -2.86 -1.29
CA GLY A 26 8.68 -2.75 -2.68
C GLY A 26 7.30 -2.13 -2.65
N ALA A 27 7.19 -0.90 -3.12
CA ALA A 27 5.91 -0.25 -3.36
C ALA A 27 5.09 -1.25 -4.18
N THR A 28 4.12 -1.88 -3.52
CA THR A 28 3.37 -2.94 -4.17
C THR A 28 2.41 -2.26 -5.12
N THR A 29 2.79 -2.20 -6.39
CA THR A 29 1.96 -1.63 -7.42
C THR A 29 0.71 -2.50 -7.55
N LEU A 30 -0.47 -1.90 -7.38
CA LEU A 30 -1.70 -2.60 -7.72
C LEU A 30 -1.63 -2.94 -9.21
N PRO A 31 -1.98 -4.18 -9.61
CA PRO A 31 -2.02 -4.58 -11.01
C PRO A 31 -3.28 -4.03 -11.71
N LEU A 32 -3.49 -2.72 -11.59
CA LEU A 32 -4.58 -1.94 -12.17
C LEU A 32 -3.99 -0.87 -13.07
N GLU A 33 -4.72 -0.53 -14.13
CA GLU A 33 -4.40 0.59 -15.01
C GLU A 33 -4.51 1.90 -14.21
N PRO A 34 -3.47 2.75 -14.19
CA PRO A 34 -3.53 4.04 -13.50
C PRO A 34 -4.64 4.91 -14.09
N GLY A 35 -5.52 5.46 -13.26
CA GLY A 35 -6.74 6.08 -13.74
C GLY A 35 -7.77 6.42 -12.67
N LEU A 36 -8.89 6.96 -13.14
CA LEU A 36 -10.11 7.16 -12.38
C LEU A 36 -11.01 5.94 -12.48
N TYR A 37 -11.44 5.43 -11.33
CA TYR A 37 -12.35 4.31 -11.17
C TYR A 37 -13.63 4.79 -10.52
N LEU A 38 -14.76 4.37 -11.08
CA LEU A 38 -16.09 4.69 -10.57
C LEU A 38 -16.87 3.40 -10.28
N PRO A 39 -17.88 3.45 -9.38
CA PRO A 39 -18.82 2.36 -9.20
C PRO A 39 -19.40 1.89 -10.54
N ALA A 40 -19.49 0.58 -10.73
CA ALA A 40 -19.85 -0.02 -12.01
C ALA A 40 -21.27 0.33 -12.49
N ASN A 41 -22.13 0.85 -11.61
CA ASN A 41 -23.47 1.36 -11.90
C ASN A 41 -23.50 2.85 -12.32
N VAL A 42 -22.43 3.62 -12.08
CA VAL A 42 -22.35 5.04 -12.46
C VAL A 42 -21.74 5.16 -13.86
N ARG A 43 -22.27 6.00 -14.76
CA ARG A 43 -21.69 6.20 -16.09
C ARG A 43 -20.41 7.05 -16.02
N CYS A 44 -19.39 6.69 -16.80
CA CYS A 44 -18.18 7.52 -16.92
C CYS A 44 -18.58 8.90 -17.47
N GLY A 45 -18.13 9.97 -16.83
CA GLY A 45 -18.51 11.36 -17.15
C GLY A 45 -19.71 11.91 -16.36
N ASN A 46 -20.40 11.09 -15.58
CA ASN A 46 -21.50 11.52 -14.69
C ASN A 46 -21.13 11.33 -13.21
N ALA A 47 -19.91 11.72 -12.82
CA ALA A 47 -19.54 11.77 -11.41
C ALA A 47 -20.31 12.91 -10.73
N SER A 48 -21.18 12.58 -9.77
CA SER A 48 -21.80 13.59 -8.90
C SER A 48 -20.90 13.83 -7.68
N ALA A 49 -21.12 14.91 -6.93
CA ALA A 49 -20.34 15.21 -5.72
C ALA A 49 -20.39 14.08 -4.67
N GLU A 50 -21.45 13.26 -4.69
CA GLU A 50 -21.64 12.11 -3.81
C GLU A 50 -21.03 10.81 -4.36
N THR A 51 -20.61 10.79 -5.63
CA THR A 51 -19.96 9.62 -6.21
C THR A 51 -18.53 9.56 -5.72
N GLU A 52 -18.19 8.49 -5.02
CA GLU A 52 -16.80 8.21 -4.68
C GLU A 52 -16.01 7.86 -5.94
N VAL A 53 -15.08 8.75 -6.31
CA VAL A 53 -14.18 8.57 -7.44
C VAL A 53 -12.81 8.17 -6.92
N PHE A 54 -12.37 6.99 -7.29
CA PHE A 54 -11.06 6.47 -6.92
C PHE A 54 -10.02 6.85 -7.96
N ASN A 55 -9.00 7.57 -7.54
CA ASN A 55 -7.77 7.78 -8.26
C ASN A 55 -6.78 6.66 -7.89
N ILE A 56 -6.35 5.89 -8.88
CA ILE A 56 -5.37 4.83 -8.73
C ILE A 56 -4.12 5.22 -9.51
N ASP A 57 -2.99 5.32 -8.83
CA ASP A 57 -1.70 5.64 -9.41
C ASP A 57 -0.60 4.72 -8.84
N SER A 58 0.66 5.01 -9.16
CA SER A 58 1.82 4.25 -8.65
C SER A 58 2.02 4.38 -7.14
N ARG A 59 1.42 5.38 -6.49
CA ARG A 59 1.50 5.65 -5.06
C ARG A 59 0.41 4.93 -4.27
N GLY A 60 -0.71 4.61 -4.90
CA GLY A 60 -1.75 3.77 -4.29
C GLY A 60 -3.16 4.13 -4.76
N VAL A 61 -4.09 4.14 -3.82
CA VAL A 61 -5.51 4.42 -4.06
C VAL A 61 -5.90 5.64 -3.25
N SER A 62 -6.54 6.62 -3.88
CA SER A 62 -6.97 7.86 -3.22
C SER A 62 -8.32 8.35 -3.75
N THR A 63 -8.99 9.20 -2.98
CA THR A 63 -10.18 9.96 -3.36
C THR A 63 -10.01 11.39 -2.85
N SER A 64 -11.01 12.26 -3.06
CA SER A 64 -10.99 13.62 -2.53
C SER A 64 -10.99 13.70 -0.99
N ARG A 65 -11.34 12.61 -0.30
CA ARG A 65 -11.44 12.54 1.17
C ARG A 65 -10.66 11.40 1.79
N MET A 66 -9.89 10.67 0.97
CA MET A 66 -9.25 9.45 1.42
C MET A 66 -7.92 9.22 0.73
N THR A 67 -6.92 8.78 1.48
CA THR A 67 -5.65 8.29 0.91
C THR A 67 -5.32 6.94 1.50
N CYS A 68 -5.06 5.95 0.65
CA CYS A 68 -4.82 4.56 1.03
C CYS A 68 -3.44 4.09 0.62
N THR A 69 -2.76 3.43 1.57
CA THR A 69 -1.60 2.60 1.28
C THR A 69 -2.06 1.17 1.08
N VAL A 70 -1.56 0.49 0.04
CA VAL A 70 -2.05 -0.83 -0.33
C VAL A 70 -0.92 -1.88 -0.23
N ALA A 71 -1.28 -3.04 0.31
CA ALA A 71 -0.39 -4.20 0.42
C ALA A 71 -1.11 -5.48 -0.04
N PRO A 72 -0.41 -6.46 -0.64
CA PRO A 72 -1.00 -7.75 -0.98
C PRO A 72 -1.49 -8.47 0.27
N GLN A 73 -2.65 -9.11 0.17
CA GLN A 73 -3.14 -9.95 1.24
C GLN A 73 -2.49 -11.33 1.18
N ALA A 74 -1.83 -11.74 2.27
CA ALA A 74 -1.12 -13.02 2.33
C ALA A 74 -2.04 -14.20 2.01
N GLY A 75 -1.58 -15.09 1.12
CA GLY A 75 -2.29 -16.30 0.72
C GLY A 75 -3.55 -16.07 -0.14
N ARG A 76 -3.82 -14.83 -0.59
CA ARG A 76 -4.97 -14.52 -1.44
C ARG A 76 -4.53 -13.82 -2.73
N PRO A 77 -4.42 -14.53 -3.86
CA PRO A 77 -4.07 -13.91 -5.12
C PRO A 77 -5.11 -12.85 -5.50
N ASN A 78 -4.63 -11.78 -6.16
CA ASN A 78 -5.44 -10.65 -6.62
C ASN A 78 -6.24 -9.94 -5.51
N SER A 79 -5.91 -10.15 -4.24
CA SER A 79 -6.55 -9.49 -3.10
C SER A 79 -5.50 -8.66 -2.35
N PHE A 80 -5.88 -7.45 -1.98
CA PHE A 80 -5.00 -6.46 -1.37
C PHE A 80 -5.73 -5.82 -0.18
N GLU A 81 -5.00 -5.58 0.90
CA GLU A 81 -5.46 -4.79 2.03
C GLU A 81 -5.04 -3.34 1.79
N ALA A 82 -6.02 -2.43 1.80
CA ALA A 82 -5.81 -1.01 1.73
C ALA A 82 -6.01 -0.41 3.13
N THR A 83 -5.00 0.27 3.65
CA THR A 83 -5.07 1.04 4.88
C THR A 83 -5.26 2.50 4.52
N CYS A 84 -6.47 3.00 4.76
CA CYS A 84 -6.93 4.31 4.31
C CYS A 84 -7.03 5.29 5.46
N ARG A 85 -6.61 6.53 5.25
CA ARG A 85 -6.92 7.67 6.12
C ARG A 85 -8.05 8.45 5.48
N GLU A 86 -9.14 8.64 6.22
CA GLU A 86 -10.33 9.37 5.75
C GLU A 86 -10.47 10.68 6.51
N GLY A 87 -10.76 11.78 5.81
CA GLY A 87 -10.95 13.10 6.40
C GLY A 87 -11.00 14.20 5.35
N ASP A 88 -11.23 15.44 5.78
CA ASP A 88 -11.03 16.58 4.88
C ASP A 88 -9.53 16.74 4.58
N GLU A 89 -9.18 17.46 3.51
CA GLU A 89 -7.78 17.56 3.02
C GLU A 89 -6.80 18.00 4.14
N ALA A 90 -7.26 18.88 5.05
CA ALA A 90 -6.52 19.31 6.23
C ALA A 90 -6.32 18.21 7.30
N ASP A 91 -7.27 17.28 7.42
CA ASP A 91 -7.21 16.17 8.38
C ASP A 91 -6.30 15.03 7.90
N ILE A 92 -6.32 14.76 6.59
CA ILE A 92 -5.43 13.77 5.96
C ILE A 92 -3.96 14.17 6.17
N ALA A 93 -3.66 15.47 6.10
CA ALA A 93 -2.32 16.02 6.29
C ALA A 93 -1.82 15.98 7.75
N THR A 94 -2.72 16.00 8.74
CA THR A 94 -2.36 16.16 10.16
C THR A 94 -2.25 14.84 10.94
N THR A 95 -2.37 13.68 10.28
CA THR A 95 -2.20 12.33 10.88
C THR A 95 -3.26 11.92 11.92
N ASN A 96 -4.21 12.80 12.26
CA ASN A 96 -5.31 12.52 13.20
C ASN A 96 -6.55 11.91 12.51
N ALA A 97 -6.53 11.80 11.17
CA ALA A 97 -7.60 11.20 10.41
C ALA A 97 -7.87 9.73 10.83
N PRO A 98 -9.14 9.30 10.98
CA PRO A 98 -9.47 7.90 11.22
C PRO A 98 -8.84 6.99 10.16
N VAL A 99 -8.22 5.92 10.64
CA VAL A 99 -7.62 4.89 9.79
C VAL A 99 -8.61 3.74 9.66
N ILE A 100 -9.02 3.45 8.43
CA ILE A 100 -9.91 2.34 8.10
C ILE A 100 -9.17 1.32 7.23
N LYS A 101 -9.56 0.05 7.36
CA LYS A 101 -9.07 -1.03 6.51
C LYS A 101 -10.13 -1.37 5.48
N ARG A 102 -9.71 -1.46 4.23
CA ARG A 102 -10.53 -1.80 3.07
C ARG A 102 -9.91 -2.99 2.35
N VAL A 103 -10.73 -3.81 1.70
CA VAL A 103 -10.26 -4.95 0.91
C VAL A 103 -10.49 -4.70 -0.56
N ILE A 104 -9.40 -4.66 -1.32
CA ILE A 104 -9.44 -4.54 -2.77
C ILE A 104 -9.25 -5.93 -3.36
N ARG A 105 -10.07 -6.30 -4.34
CA ARG A 105 -9.84 -7.47 -5.18
C ARG A 105 -9.82 -7.04 -6.64
N VAL A 106 -8.72 -7.35 -7.31
CA VAL A 106 -8.55 -7.07 -8.73
C VAL A 106 -9.21 -8.19 -9.53
N LEU A 107 -10.14 -7.83 -10.42
CA LEU A 107 -10.83 -8.77 -11.31
C LEU A 107 -10.18 -8.78 -12.70
N SER A 108 -9.73 -7.61 -13.15
CA SER A 108 -8.97 -7.41 -14.39
C SER A 108 -8.16 -6.11 -14.26
N PRO A 109 -7.23 -5.80 -15.18
CA PRO A 109 -6.48 -4.54 -15.14
C PRO A 109 -7.35 -3.27 -15.11
N ARG A 110 -8.64 -3.36 -15.47
CA ARG A 110 -9.56 -2.21 -15.54
C ARG A 110 -10.81 -2.37 -14.67
N THR A 111 -10.87 -3.41 -13.84
CA THR A 111 -12.03 -3.68 -12.97
C THR A 111 -11.58 -4.28 -11.65
N MET A 112 -12.15 -3.79 -10.55
CA MET A 112 -11.87 -4.28 -9.20
C MET A 112 -13.15 -4.33 -8.37
N THR A 113 -13.06 -4.94 -7.20
CA THR A 113 -14.02 -4.71 -6.11
C THR A 113 -13.34 -4.06 -4.92
N LEU A 114 -14.02 -3.13 -4.26
CA LEU A 114 -13.65 -2.58 -2.97
C LEU A 114 -14.73 -2.96 -1.96
N ASP A 115 -14.37 -3.69 -0.90
CA ASP A 115 -15.30 -4.23 0.10
C ASP A 115 -16.51 -4.97 -0.49
N GLY A 116 -16.33 -5.57 -1.67
CA GLY A 116 -17.37 -6.30 -2.41
C GLY A 116 -18.18 -5.46 -3.41
N GLU A 117 -18.03 -4.14 -3.42
CA GLU A 117 -18.65 -3.28 -4.44
C GLU A 117 -17.79 -3.21 -5.70
N ASN A 118 -18.40 -3.26 -6.89
CA ASN A 118 -17.68 -3.29 -8.17
C ASN A 118 -17.32 -1.89 -8.67
N TYR A 119 -16.07 -1.73 -9.10
CA TYR A 119 -15.54 -0.51 -9.71
C TYR A 119 -14.93 -0.81 -11.07
N ARG A 120 -15.04 0.16 -11.98
CA ARG A 120 -14.46 0.07 -13.32
C ARG A 120 -13.66 1.32 -13.68
N PHE A 121 -12.63 1.12 -14.47
CA PHE A 121 -11.85 2.19 -15.08
C PHE A 121 -12.73 3.06 -15.97
N CYS A 122 -12.58 4.37 -15.85
CA CYS A 122 -13.31 5.35 -16.67
C CYS A 122 -12.39 6.28 -17.45
N GLN A 123 -11.25 6.68 -16.89
CA GLN A 123 -10.37 7.66 -17.53
C GLN A 123 -8.93 7.43 -17.06
N ALA A 124 -7.96 7.61 -17.96
CA ALA A 124 -6.55 7.65 -17.58
C ALA A 124 -6.26 8.96 -16.86
N LEU A 125 -5.27 8.97 -15.96
CA LEU A 125 -4.75 10.22 -15.42
C LEU A 125 -3.80 10.81 -16.47
N ASP A 126 -4.05 12.04 -16.89
CA ASP A 126 -3.07 12.81 -17.63
C ASP A 126 -1.92 13.15 -16.66
N ASP A 127 -0.69 12.76 -17.02
CA ASP A 127 0.54 13.02 -16.25
C ASP A 127 0.93 14.51 -16.32
#